data_AF-A0AA90Q2C9-F1
#
_entry.id   AF-A0AA90Q2C9-F1
#
_cell.length_a   1.000
_cell.length_b   1.000
_cell.length_c   1.000
_cell.angle_alpha   90.00
_cell.angle_beta   90.00
_cell.angle_gamma   90.00
#
_symmetry.space_group_name_H-M   'P 1'
#
loop_
_entity.id
_entity.type
_entity.pdbx_description
1 polymer ?
#
loop_
_entity_poly.entity_id
_entity_poly.type
_entity_poly.pdbx_seq_one_letter_code
_entity_poly.pdbx_strand_id
1 'polypeptide(L)'
;MKKLLLCTALLTSFPAFAAQRPDTAKAPVARIESNMAEAVAAAADELERNFYWAKGNPIPIFDKLAVFEFSAPTAAKLKTVFGSARPYSVTRAPAAAGMVGFDIALPAHSYADLNEQNWSWDALKMNVVTDEAGRTMTGTGTWPSLTVNAKSADVIVNDMTMQTSQRRNSDDVWLGTARADVKSIDVTGKDKPVVMKMEGLSVTSEVSENGKDYDVGSDFGIRLITVMDEKIDDMRMSFRMTKLDMMSLEQLSKAMQRTTKPGAEPDLAAIGPQLKAFAKGMAARGTAIEITEMSAGYRGHRALMKGRLALGKMADKDFNSTAALMKKLDGRFEMRVPVALVTAIARNVAQAQATKKGETPSTELLDSTAKSLADMAVDKATADGYARLEDGVLVSMVEFKAGKLTVNGKAIALPTDSKKPAAGAKKPAKRRVK
;
A
#
# COMPACT_ATOMS: atom_id res chain seq x y z
N MET A 1 -7.08 -14.13 -12.24
CA MET A 1 -7.34 -14.27 -10.78
C MET A 1 -6.34 -13.53 -9.89
N LYS A 2 -5.01 -13.70 -10.07
CA LYS A 2 -3.99 -13.04 -9.22
C LYS A 2 -4.18 -11.52 -9.03
N LYS A 3 -4.47 -10.76 -10.10
CA LYS A 3 -4.74 -9.30 -10.04
C LYS A 3 -6.07 -8.94 -9.37
N LEU A 4 -7.10 -9.77 -9.57
CA LEU A 4 -8.42 -9.62 -8.96
C LEU A 4 -8.30 -9.71 -7.42
N LEU A 5 -7.59 -10.73 -6.96
CA LEU A 5 -7.28 -10.96 -5.54
C LEU A 5 -6.22 -9.99 -5.00
N LEU A 6 -5.32 -9.47 -5.83
CA LEU A 6 -4.38 -8.40 -5.42
C LEU A 6 -5.13 -7.08 -5.14
N CYS A 7 -6.13 -6.74 -5.96
CA CYS A 7 -7.04 -5.63 -5.67
C CYS A 7 -7.86 -5.90 -4.40
N THR A 8 -8.40 -7.11 -4.22
CA THR A 8 -9.09 -7.48 -2.96
C THR A 8 -8.16 -7.45 -1.75
N ALA A 9 -6.92 -7.93 -1.87
CA ALA A 9 -5.92 -7.95 -0.80
C ALA A 9 -5.41 -6.55 -0.44
N LEU A 10 -5.21 -5.68 -1.44
CA LEU A 10 -4.95 -4.26 -1.22
C LEU A 10 -6.14 -3.63 -0.49
N LEU A 11 -7.38 -3.90 -0.93
CA LEU A 11 -8.60 -3.39 -0.30
C LEU A 11 -8.83 -3.92 1.13
N THR A 12 -8.46 -5.17 1.44
CA THR A 12 -8.54 -5.75 2.79
C THR A 12 -7.36 -5.37 3.70
N SER A 13 -6.29 -4.77 3.14
CA SER A 13 -5.15 -4.26 3.91
C SER A 13 -5.33 -2.82 4.41
N PHE A 14 -6.44 -2.15 4.06
CA PHE A 14 -6.71 -0.77 4.49
C PHE A 14 -7.19 -0.55 5.95
N PRO A 15 -7.56 -1.52 6.81
CA PRO A 15 -7.86 -1.16 8.20
C PRO A 15 -6.60 -0.80 9.02
N ALA A 16 -5.40 -0.81 8.43
CA ALA A 16 -4.14 -0.55 9.13
C ALA A 16 -3.61 0.90 9.06
N PHE A 17 -4.34 1.86 8.48
CA PHE A 17 -4.06 3.30 8.70
C PHE A 17 -4.82 3.83 9.92
N ALA A 18 -4.83 3.06 11.02
CA ALA A 18 -5.06 3.64 12.34
C ALA A 18 -3.77 4.40 12.72
N ALA A 19 -3.87 5.72 12.83
CA ALA A 19 -2.82 6.64 13.22
C ALA A 19 -1.77 5.99 14.15
N GLN A 20 -0.52 5.92 13.68
CA GLN A 20 0.64 5.62 14.53
C GLN A 20 0.63 6.61 15.69
N ARG A 21 0.26 6.13 16.88
CA ARG A 21 0.51 6.86 18.13
C ARG A 21 2.02 6.91 18.35
N PRO A 22 2.57 8.01 18.88
CA PRO A 22 3.96 8.03 19.32
C PRO A 22 4.19 6.92 20.36
N ASP A 23 5.35 6.26 20.23
CA ASP A 23 5.81 5.15 21.06
C ASP A 23 5.66 5.44 22.55
N THR A 24 4.61 4.90 23.14
CA THR A 24 4.54 4.59 24.57
C THR A 24 4.27 3.09 24.68
N ALA A 25 5.03 2.44 25.56
CA ALA A 25 5.12 0.98 25.68
C ALA A 25 3.79 0.26 25.46
N LYS A 26 3.74 -0.61 24.44
CA LYS A 26 2.56 -1.39 24.05
C LYS A 26 2.11 -2.29 25.21
N ALA A 27 1.05 -1.90 25.90
CA ALA A 27 0.15 -2.90 26.48
C ALA A 27 -0.44 -3.71 25.31
N PRO A 28 -0.55 -5.06 25.41
CA PRO A 28 -1.16 -5.86 24.36
C PRO A 28 -2.59 -5.35 24.15
N VAL A 29 -2.86 -4.82 22.96
CA VAL A 29 -4.22 -4.46 22.56
C VAL A 29 -5.00 -5.77 22.57
N ALA A 30 -5.95 -5.90 23.50
CA ALA A 30 -6.85 -7.05 23.53
C ALA A 30 -7.46 -7.21 22.13
N ARG A 31 -7.29 -8.38 21.52
CA ARG A 31 -7.92 -8.66 20.22
C ARG A 31 -9.42 -8.56 20.44
N ILE A 32 -10.06 -7.68 19.68
CA ILE A 32 -11.52 -7.64 19.63
C ILE A 32 -11.95 -8.95 18.99
N GLU A 33 -12.62 -9.81 19.75
CA GLU A 33 -13.22 -11.03 19.24
C GLU A 33 -14.34 -10.68 18.25
N SER A 34 -14.32 -11.29 17.06
CA SER A 34 -15.29 -11.08 15.99
C SER A 34 -15.46 -12.38 15.22
N ASN A 35 -16.70 -12.90 15.20
CA ASN A 35 -17.03 -14.11 14.44
C ASN A 35 -16.90 -13.83 12.93
N MET A 36 -17.26 -12.62 12.49
CA MET A 36 -17.15 -12.21 11.10
C MET A 36 -15.69 -12.21 10.63
N ALA A 37 -14.79 -11.55 11.37
CA ALA A 37 -13.38 -11.47 11.02
C ALA A 37 -12.74 -12.87 10.96
N GLU A 38 -13.07 -13.75 11.91
CA GLU A 38 -12.58 -15.12 11.91
C GLU A 38 -13.11 -15.96 10.74
N ALA A 39 -14.40 -15.85 10.43
CA ALA A 39 -15.03 -16.60 9.34
C ALA A 39 -14.47 -16.16 7.98
N VAL A 40 -14.37 -14.84 7.74
CA VAL A 40 -13.80 -14.28 6.52
C VAL A 40 -12.32 -14.65 6.38
N ALA A 41 -11.53 -14.54 7.45
CA ALA A 41 -10.11 -14.92 7.41
C ALA A 41 -9.90 -16.41 7.10
N ALA A 42 -10.67 -17.31 7.72
CA ALA A 42 -10.58 -18.75 7.47
C ALA A 42 -11.00 -19.10 6.03
N ALA A 43 -12.07 -18.48 5.52
CA ALA A 43 -12.52 -18.68 4.15
C ALA A 43 -11.51 -18.14 3.12
N ALA A 44 -10.97 -16.94 3.35
CA ALA A 44 -9.94 -16.35 2.48
C ALA A 44 -8.71 -17.26 2.41
N ASP A 45 -8.21 -17.73 3.54
CA ASP A 45 -7.06 -18.62 3.65
C ASP A 45 -7.26 -19.96 2.91
N GLU A 46 -8.45 -20.58 3.01
CA GLU A 46 -8.78 -21.78 2.24
C GLU A 46 -8.90 -21.51 0.73
N LEU A 47 -9.57 -20.44 0.32
CA LEU A 47 -9.68 -20.07 -1.08
C LEU A 47 -8.31 -19.76 -1.68
N GLU A 48 -7.46 -19.05 -0.94
CA GLU A 48 -6.11 -18.71 -1.38
C GLU A 48 -5.27 -19.95 -1.61
N ARG A 49 -5.24 -20.89 -0.65
CA ARG A 49 -4.51 -22.16 -0.80
C ARG A 49 -4.96 -22.97 -2.01
N ASN A 50 -6.26 -22.97 -2.31
CA ASN A 50 -6.83 -23.81 -3.35
C ASN A 50 -6.80 -23.18 -4.75
N PHE A 51 -6.89 -21.84 -4.84
CA PHE A 51 -7.16 -21.16 -6.11
C PHE A 51 -6.20 -20.01 -6.45
N TYR A 52 -5.54 -19.36 -5.48
CA TYR A 52 -4.71 -18.17 -5.75
C TYR A 52 -3.56 -18.48 -6.74
N TRP A 53 -2.98 -19.67 -6.60
CA TRP A 53 -1.86 -20.15 -7.41
C TRP A 53 -2.27 -21.04 -8.57
N ALA A 54 -3.58 -21.18 -8.84
CA ALA A 54 -4.05 -21.96 -9.96
C ALA A 54 -3.55 -21.36 -11.28
N LYS A 55 -2.98 -22.23 -12.12
CA LYS A 55 -2.35 -21.91 -13.40
C LYS A 55 -3.17 -22.48 -14.55
N GLY A 56 -2.98 -21.95 -15.75
CA GLY A 56 -3.68 -22.42 -16.94
C GLY A 56 -5.10 -21.88 -17.07
N ASN A 57 -5.95 -22.66 -17.77
CA ASN A 57 -7.28 -22.27 -18.22
C ASN A 57 -8.17 -21.88 -17.02
N PRO A 58 -8.73 -20.64 -16.97
CA PRO A 58 -9.61 -20.21 -15.90
C PRO A 58 -10.93 -20.97 -15.82
N ILE A 59 -11.39 -21.58 -16.92
CA ILE A 59 -12.68 -22.28 -16.99
C ILE A 59 -12.76 -23.41 -15.94
N PRO A 60 -11.85 -24.42 -15.95
CA PRO A 60 -11.82 -25.44 -14.89
C PRO A 60 -11.68 -24.88 -13.47
N ILE A 61 -11.01 -23.74 -13.31
CA ILE A 61 -10.79 -23.12 -11.99
C ILE A 61 -12.12 -22.56 -11.47
N PHE A 62 -12.88 -21.85 -12.32
CA PHE A 62 -14.20 -21.34 -11.95
C PHE A 62 -15.23 -22.46 -11.78
N ASP A 63 -15.19 -23.52 -12.59
CA ASP A 63 -16.04 -24.69 -12.38
C ASP A 63 -15.77 -25.37 -11.04
N LYS A 64 -14.49 -25.52 -10.68
CA LYS A 64 -14.10 -26.06 -9.37
C LYS A 64 -14.56 -25.14 -8.24
N LEU A 65 -14.48 -23.82 -8.42
CA LEU A 65 -14.96 -22.85 -7.44
C LEU A 65 -16.49 -22.91 -7.26
N ALA A 66 -17.24 -23.18 -8.35
CA ALA A 66 -18.70 -23.30 -8.32
C ALA A 66 -19.22 -24.46 -7.46
N VAL A 67 -18.40 -25.49 -7.25
CA VAL A 67 -18.71 -26.66 -6.42
C VAL A 67 -17.80 -26.77 -5.19
N PHE A 68 -17.01 -25.74 -4.89
CA PHE A 68 -16.06 -25.78 -3.79
C PHE A 68 -16.79 -25.84 -2.44
N GLU A 69 -16.36 -26.78 -1.60
CA GLU A 69 -16.80 -26.92 -0.22
C GLU A 69 -15.65 -26.60 0.72
N PHE A 70 -15.91 -25.70 1.68
CA PHE A 70 -14.97 -25.39 2.74
C PHE A 70 -14.79 -26.56 3.70
N SER A 71 -13.65 -26.63 4.37
CA SER A 71 -13.42 -27.61 5.44
C SER A 71 -14.48 -27.49 6.54
N ALA A 72 -14.77 -28.58 7.26
CA ALA A 72 -15.80 -28.57 8.30
C ALA A 72 -15.62 -27.45 9.36
N PRO A 73 -14.40 -27.15 9.86
CA PRO A 73 -14.18 -26.01 10.74
C PRO A 73 -14.56 -24.66 10.12
N THR A 74 -14.15 -24.41 8.87
CA THR A 74 -14.44 -23.14 8.19
C THR A 74 -15.91 -23.03 7.80
N ALA A 75 -16.50 -24.12 7.31
CA ALA A 75 -17.93 -24.22 7.02
C ALA A 75 -18.79 -23.92 8.26
N ALA A 76 -18.38 -24.37 9.46
CA ALA A 76 -19.07 -24.07 10.70
C ALA A 76 -19.04 -22.56 11.02
N LYS A 77 -17.86 -21.91 10.90
CA LYS A 77 -17.72 -20.45 11.09
C LYS A 77 -18.57 -19.67 10.08
N LEU A 78 -18.55 -20.09 8.82
CA LEU A 78 -19.34 -19.47 7.76
C LEU A 78 -20.85 -19.60 8.01
N LYS A 79 -21.33 -20.78 8.45
CA LYS A 79 -22.74 -20.96 8.81
C LYS A 79 -23.18 -20.03 9.94
N THR A 80 -22.34 -19.83 10.96
CA THR A 80 -22.64 -18.91 12.06
C THR A 80 -22.86 -17.48 11.59
N VAL A 81 -22.08 -17.01 10.63
CA VAL A 81 -22.08 -15.61 10.19
C VAL A 81 -23.03 -15.37 9.02
N PHE A 82 -22.97 -16.23 8.00
CA PHE A 82 -23.67 -16.07 6.73
C PHE A 82 -24.93 -16.95 6.60
N GLY A 83 -25.21 -17.81 7.58
CA GLY A 83 -26.30 -18.80 7.50
C GLY A 83 -26.03 -19.94 6.51
N SER A 84 -24.88 -19.96 5.83
CA SER A 84 -24.50 -20.95 4.82
C SER A 84 -23.02 -21.32 4.95
N ALA A 85 -22.70 -22.58 4.65
CA ALA A 85 -21.30 -23.02 4.52
C ALA A 85 -20.62 -22.45 3.28
N ARG A 86 -21.39 -21.98 2.30
CA ARG A 86 -20.90 -21.36 1.07
C ARG A 86 -21.62 -20.02 0.87
N PRO A 87 -21.01 -18.89 1.27
CA PRO A 87 -21.66 -17.59 1.25
C PRO A 87 -21.75 -16.97 -0.15
N TYR A 88 -21.13 -17.58 -1.16
CA TYR A 88 -21.12 -17.09 -2.54
C TYR A 88 -21.67 -18.12 -3.51
N SER A 89 -22.01 -17.66 -4.72
CA SER A 89 -22.30 -18.49 -5.88
C SER A 89 -21.33 -18.19 -7.02
N VAL A 90 -21.05 -19.22 -7.82
CA VAL A 90 -20.41 -19.10 -9.14
C VAL A 90 -21.25 -19.92 -10.10
N THR A 91 -21.75 -19.30 -11.16
CA THR A 91 -22.59 -19.96 -12.17
C THR A 91 -22.11 -19.62 -13.55
N ARG A 92 -22.25 -20.56 -14.49
CA ARG A 92 -22.06 -20.26 -15.92
C ARG A 92 -23.08 -19.20 -16.34
N ALA A 93 -22.63 -18.23 -17.12
CA ALA A 93 -23.45 -17.13 -17.63
C ALA A 93 -23.51 -17.18 -19.17
N PRO A 94 -24.60 -16.70 -19.78
CA PRO A 94 -24.66 -16.52 -21.23
C PRO A 94 -23.50 -15.66 -21.74
N ALA A 95 -22.89 -16.07 -22.85
CA ALA A 95 -21.80 -15.35 -23.50
C ALA A 95 -21.93 -15.47 -25.02
N ALA A 96 -21.20 -14.62 -25.75
CA ALA A 96 -21.13 -14.70 -27.20
C ALA A 96 -20.53 -16.04 -27.67
N ALA A 97 -20.76 -16.42 -28.94
CA ALA A 97 -20.18 -17.63 -29.51
C ALA A 97 -18.64 -17.64 -29.38
N GLY A 98 -18.07 -18.78 -28.96
CA GLY A 98 -16.63 -18.93 -28.70
C GLY A 98 -16.16 -18.35 -27.36
N MET A 99 -17.09 -17.81 -26.56
CA MET A 99 -16.81 -17.25 -25.24
C MET A 99 -17.56 -18.04 -24.15
N VAL A 100 -17.02 -17.97 -22.95
CA VAL A 100 -17.53 -18.62 -21.75
C VAL A 100 -17.69 -17.57 -20.65
N GLY A 101 -18.92 -17.39 -20.18
CA GLY A 101 -19.27 -16.46 -19.10
C GLY A 101 -19.39 -17.14 -17.74
N PHE A 102 -19.06 -16.40 -16.68
CA PHE A 102 -19.28 -16.76 -15.29
C PHE A 102 -19.84 -15.55 -14.53
N ASP A 103 -20.91 -15.77 -13.78
CA ASP A 103 -21.41 -14.83 -12.78
C ASP A 103 -20.98 -15.31 -11.39
N ILE A 104 -20.39 -14.41 -10.62
CA ILE A 104 -19.97 -14.62 -9.24
C ILE A 104 -20.76 -13.65 -8.37
N ALA A 105 -21.40 -14.13 -7.32
CA ALA A 105 -22.17 -13.27 -6.43
C ALA A 105 -21.98 -13.63 -4.96
N LEU A 106 -21.97 -12.59 -4.12
CA LEU A 106 -22.15 -12.69 -2.68
C LEU A 106 -23.47 -11.96 -2.37
N PRO A 107 -24.51 -12.66 -1.88
CA PRO A 107 -25.78 -12.04 -1.55
C PRO A 107 -25.64 -10.93 -0.51
N ALA A 108 -26.58 -9.99 -0.54
CA ALA A 108 -26.71 -8.99 0.51
C ALA A 108 -26.96 -9.67 1.85
N HIS A 109 -26.37 -9.13 2.92
CA HIS A 109 -26.51 -9.70 4.25
C HIS A 109 -26.33 -8.65 5.32
N SER A 110 -26.84 -8.94 6.51
CA SER A 110 -26.61 -8.18 7.72
C SER A 110 -26.32 -9.15 8.86
N TYR A 111 -25.30 -8.88 9.64
CA TYR A 111 -24.84 -9.71 10.74
C TYR A 111 -24.51 -8.85 11.95
N ALA A 112 -25.20 -9.12 13.06
CA ALA A 112 -24.84 -8.61 14.37
C ALA A 112 -23.78 -9.53 14.98
N ASP A 113 -22.56 -9.02 15.06
CA ASP A 113 -21.40 -9.72 15.62
C ASP A 113 -21.27 -9.44 17.12
N LEU A 114 -20.24 -10.02 17.74
CA LEU A 114 -19.86 -9.75 19.12
C LEU A 114 -19.50 -8.27 19.33
N ASN A 115 -19.51 -7.83 20.60
CA ASN A 115 -19.05 -6.50 21.01
C ASN A 115 -19.80 -5.32 20.36
N GLU A 116 -21.11 -5.48 20.13
CA GLU A 116 -21.98 -4.46 19.52
C GLU A 116 -21.49 -4.04 18.11
N GLN A 117 -20.79 -4.92 17.41
CA GLN A 117 -20.35 -4.69 16.05
C GLN A 117 -21.38 -5.22 15.06
N ASN A 118 -21.87 -4.39 14.15
CA ASN A 118 -22.80 -4.78 13.09
C ASN A 118 -22.14 -4.65 11.73
N TRP A 119 -22.27 -5.68 10.91
CA TRP A 119 -21.81 -5.73 9.53
C TRP A 119 -23.02 -5.77 8.62
N SER A 120 -23.07 -4.95 7.58
CA SER A 120 -24.07 -5.06 6.54
C SER A 120 -23.47 -4.73 5.18
N TRP A 121 -23.94 -5.39 4.14
CA TRP A 121 -23.49 -5.11 2.78
C TRP A 121 -24.57 -5.42 1.76
N ASP A 122 -24.50 -4.69 0.65
CA ASP A 122 -25.28 -4.99 -0.53
C ASP A 122 -24.67 -6.14 -1.33
N ALA A 123 -25.49 -6.77 -2.17
CA ALA A 123 -25.04 -7.89 -2.97
C ALA A 123 -23.85 -7.48 -3.87
N LEU A 124 -22.73 -8.18 -3.70
CA LEU A 124 -21.59 -8.07 -4.61
C LEU A 124 -21.87 -8.96 -5.82
N LYS A 125 -21.66 -8.41 -7.02
CA LYS A 125 -21.82 -9.11 -8.29
C LYS A 125 -20.58 -8.92 -9.13
N MET A 126 -20.17 -9.98 -9.81
CA MET A 126 -19.10 -9.95 -10.78
C MET A 126 -19.45 -10.81 -11.98
N ASN A 127 -19.11 -10.33 -13.17
CA ASN A 127 -19.18 -11.08 -14.41
C ASN A 127 -17.76 -11.25 -14.97
N VAL A 128 -17.42 -12.45 -15.40
CA VAL A 128 -16.15 -12.78 -16.03
C VAL A 128 -16.43 -13.51 -17.33
N VAL A 129 -15.77 -13.10 -18.40
CA VAL A 129 -15.88 -13.74 -19.71
C VAL A 129 -14.48 -14.11 -20.19
N THR A 130 -14.33 -15.32 -20.71
CA THR A 130 -13.07 -15.86 -21.24
C THR A 130 -13.34 -16.61 -22.53
N ASP A 131 -12.37 -16.66 -23.45
CA ASP A 131 -12.52 -17.54 -24.63
C ASP A 131 -12.46 -19.03 -24.23
N GLU A 132 -12.91 -19.93 -25.11
CA GLU A 132 -12.92 -21.38 -24.85
C GLU A 132 -11.51 -21.96 -24.55
N ALA A 133 -10.46 -21.36 -25.11
CA ALA A 133 -9.08 -21.74 -24.84
C ALA A 133 -8.57 -21.19 -23.48
N GLY A 134 -9.36 -20.34 -22.82
CA GLY A 134 -9.03 -19.66 -21.59
C GLY A 134 -7.90 -18.65 -21.72
N ARG A 135 -7.64 -18.11 -22.92
CA ARG A 135 -6.48 -17.24 -23.20
C ARG A 135 -6.78 -15.76 -23.01
N THR A 136 -8.02 -15.33 -23.15
CA THR A 136 -8.46 -13.96 -22.86
C THR A 136 -9.38 -13.95 -21.66
N MET A 137 -9.40 -12.86 -20.91
CA MET A 137 -10.29 -12.71 -19.76
C MET A 137 -10.67 -11.26 -19.58
N THR A 138 -11.95 -10.95 -19.73
CA THR A 138 -12.53 -9.66 -19.35
C THR A 138 -13.44 -9.88 -18.15
N GLY A 139 -13.59 -8.86 -17.31
CA GLY A 139 -14.55 -8.96 -16.22
C GLY A 139 -14.91 -7.61 -15.64
N THR A 140 -16.09 -7.55 -15.05
CA THR A 140 -16.61 -6.39 -14.34
C THR A 140 -17.15 -6.84 -12.99
N GLY A 141 -17.12 -5.94 -12.01
CA GLY A 141 -17.60 -6.21 -10.66
C GLY A 141 -18.17 -4.96 -10.03
N THR A 142 -19.17 -5.13 -9.18
CA THR A 142 -19.82 -4.05 -8.42
C THR A 142 -20.10 -4.53 -7.01
N TRP A 143 -19.79 -3.71 -6.02
CA TRP A 143 -20.19 -3.87 -4.63
C TRP A 143 -20.70 -2.52 -4.11
N PRO A 144 -22.04 -2.32 -4.09
CA PRO A 144 -22.63 -1.00 -3.86
C PRO A 144 -22.34 -0.42 -2.48
N SER A 145 -22.41 -1.24 -1.43
CA SER A 145 -22.13 -0.77 -0.07
C SER A 145 -21.61 -1.88 0.83
N LEU A 146 -20.68 -1.51 1.72
CA LEU A 146 -20.28 -2.26 2.90
C LEU A 146 -20.28 -1.28 4.08
N THR A 147 -21.00 -1.62 5.14
CA THR A 147 -21.06 -0.87 6.39
C THR A 147 -20.60 -1.73 7.55
N VAL A 148 -19.73 -1.17 8.38
CA VAL A 148 -19.27 -1.75 9.64
C VAL A 148 -19.54 -0.74 10.74
N ASN A 149 -20.54 -1.01 11.57
CA ASN A 149 -20.82 -0.21 12.74
C ASN A 149 -20.14 -0.87 13.94
N ALA A 150 -19.02 -0.34 14.41
CA ALA A 150 -18.36 -0.83 15.61
C ALA A 150 -18.59 0.12 16.78
N LYS A 151 -18.24 -0.31 18.00
CA LYS A 151 -18.31 0.52 19.20
C LYS A 151 -17.47 1.80 19.09
N SER A 152 -16.28 1.71 18.47
CA SER A 152 -15.33 2.82 18.38
C SER A 152 -15.53 3.72 17.16
N ALA A 153 -16.04 3.18 16.06
CA ALA A 153 -16.25 3.91 14.82
C ALA A 153 -17.26 3.21 13.90
N ASP A 154 -17.91 3.99 13.06
CA ASP A 154 -18.64 3.52 11.89
C ASP A 154 -17.77 3.68 10.64
N VAL A 155 -17.76 2.65 9.79
CA VAL A 155 -17.04 2.65 8.51
C VAL A 155 -18.02 2.29 7.41
N ILE A 156 -18.11 3.13 6.38
CA ILE A 156 -18.96 2.90 5.21
C ILE A 156 -18.08 2.97 3.96
N VAL A 157 -18.14 1.94 3.12
CA VAL A 157 -17.51 1.89 1.81
C VAL A 157 -18.61 1.93 0.76
N ASN A 158 -18.55 2.89 -0.17
CA ASN A 158 -19.59 3.14 -1.16
C ASN A 158 -19.10 2.95 -2.59
N ASP A 159 -19.94 2.32 -3.40
CA ASP A 159 -19.82 2.13 -4.84
C ASP A 159 -18.41 1.65 -5.25
N MET A 160 -18.05 0.44 -4.81
CA MET A 160 -16.86 -0.22 -5.32
C MET A 160 -17.15 -0.84 -6.68
N THR A 161 -16.29 -0.58 -7.65
CA THR A 161 -16.33 -1.20 -8.97
C THR A 161 -14.98 -1.79 -9.33
N MET A 162 -15.01 -2.79 -10.20
CA MET A 162 -13.81 -3.43 -10.72
C MET A 162 -13.97 -3.73 -12.19
N GLN A 163 -12.89 -3.58 -12.94
CA GLN A 163 -12.80 -3.92 -14.36
C GLN A 163 -11.47 -4.60 -14.63
N THR A 164 -11.47 -5.59 -15.51
CA THR A 164 -10.25 -6.27 -15.93
C THR A 164 -10.32 -6.63 -17.40
N SER A 165 -9.18 -6.53 -18.09
CA SER A 165 -9.00 -6.98 -19.47
C SER A 165 -7.61 -7.58 -19.59
N GLN A 166 -7.54 -8.90 -19.80
CA GLN A 166 -6.29 -9.64 -19.73
C GLN A 166 -6.18 -10.66 -20.86
N ARG A 167 -4.94 -10.94 -21.26
CA ARG A 167 -4.56 -12.07 -22.10
C ARG A 167 -3.48 -12.91 -21.43
N ARG A 168 -3.53 -14.21 -21.63
CA ARG A 168 -2.53 -15.17 -21.14
C ARG A 168 -1.57 -15.51 -22.25
N ASN A 169 -0.27 -15.37 -21.99
CA ASN A 169 0.77 -15.76 -22.93
C ASN A 169 1.20 -17.23 -22.74
N SER A 170 2.23 -17.65 -23.49
CA SER A 170 2.78 -19.01 -23.44
C SER A 170 3.42 -19.37 -22.10
N ASP A 171 3.90 -18.38 -21.35
CA ASP A 171 4.54 -18.56 -20.05
C ASP A 171 3.51 -18.63 -18.90
N ASP A 172 2.21 -18.69 -19.25
CA ASP A 172 1.08 -18.67 -18.32
C ASP A 172 0.98 -17.37 -17.50
N VAL A 173 1.49 -16.26 -18.06
CA VAL A 173 1.41 -14.92 -17.46
C VAL A 173 0.21 -14.16 -18.01
N TRP A 174 -0.57 -13.55 -17.10
CA TRP A 174 -1.70 -12.69 -17.43
C TRP A 174 -1.27 -11.23 -17.64
N LEU A 175 -1.28 -10.81 -18.90
CA LEU A 175 -0.94 -9.48 -19.40
C LEU A 175 -2.19 -8.64 -19.56
N GLY A 176 -2.07 -7.32 -19.49
CA GLY A 176 -3.19 -6.37 -19.58
C GLY A 176 -3.48 -5.67 -18.26
N THR A 177 -4.68 -5.12 -18.13
CA THR A 177 -5.03 -4.17 -17.08
C THR A 177 -6.07 -4.72 -16.11
N ALA A 178 -5.98 -4.26 -14.87
CA ALA A 178 -7.03 -4.39 -13.86
C ALA A 178 -7.20 -3.03 -13.18
N ARG A 179 -8.45 -2.59 -13.00
CA ARG A 179 -8.80 -1.34 -12.35
C ARG A 179 -9.85 -1.60 -11.28
N ALA A 180 -9.69 -0.99 -10.12
CA ALA A 180 -10.70 -0.92 -9.09
C ALA A 180 -10.92 0.54 -8.69
N ASP A 181 -12.16 0.92 -8.49
CA ASP A 181 -12.57 2.25 -8.06
C ASP A 181 -13.47 2.13 -6.84
N VAL A 182 -13.34 3.04 -5.88
CA VAL A 182 -14.25 3.21 -4.75
C VAL A 182 -14.67 4.67 -4.70
N LYS A 183 -15.97 4.93 -4.76
CA LYS A 183 -16.48 6.29 -4.78
C LYS A 183 -16.20 7.02 -3.47
N SER A 184 -16.51 6.40 -2.33
CA SER A 184 -16.11 6.94 -1.03
C SER A 184 -15.85 5.88 0.02
N ILE A 185 -15.04 6.27 1.00
CA ILE A 185 -14.90 5.59 2.29
C ILE A 185 -15.12 6.66 3.36
N ASP A 186 -16.15 6.45 4.18
CA ASP A 186 -16.55 7.34 5.26
C ASP A 186 -16.25 6.65 6.60
N VAL A 187 -15.54 7.33 7.49
CA VAL A 187 -15.16 6.85 8.82
C VAL A 187 -15.58 7.88 9.86
N THR A 188 -16.44 7.48 10.78
CA THR A 188 -16.96 8.32 11.86
C THR A 188 -16.59 7.71 13.21
N GLY A 189 -15.67 8.34 13.93
CA GLY A 189 -15.32 7.94 15.29
C GLY A 189 -16.44 8.27 16.29
N LYS A 190 -16.76 7.33 17.18
CA LYS A 190 -17.79 7.51 18.22
C LYS A 190 -17.20 8.04 19.54
N ASP A 191 -16.05 7.52 19.94
CA ASP A 191 -15.38 7.92 21.19
C ASP A 191 -14.63 9.25 21.08
N LYS A 192 -14.18 9.58 19.86
CA LYS A 192 -13.58 10.86 19.50
C LYS A 192 -14.26 11.32 18.22
N PRO A 193 -14.74 12.56 18.13
CA PRO A 193 -15.41 13.08 16.94
C PRO A 193 -14.38 13.32 15.85
N VAL A 194 -13.84 12.25 15.29
CA VAL A 194 -12.98 12.26 14.12
C VAL A 194 -13.85 11.78 12.98
N VAL A 195 -14.13 12.69 12.04
CA VAL A 195 -14.79 12.37 10.79
C VAL A 195 -13.72 12.39 9.70
N MET A 196 -13.56 11.27 9.03
CA MET A 196 -12.67 11.13 7.88
C MET A 196 -13.46 10.63 6.69
N LYS A 197 -13.28 11.28 5.54
CA LYS A 197 -13.89 10.90 4.28
C LYS A 197 -12.83 10.86 3.20
N MET A 198 -12.77 9.75 2.48
CA MET A 198 -11.95 9.59 1.28
C MET A 198 -12.88 9.47 0.09
N GLU A 199 -12.61 10.21 -1.00
CA GLU A 199 -13.42 10.19 -2.20
C GLU A 199 -12.59 9.88 -3.44
N GLY A 200 -13.19 9.14 -4.38
CA GLY A 200 -12.59 8.81 -5.67
C GLY A 200 -11.28 8.04 -5.51
N LEU A 201 -11.29 6.97 -4.72
CA LEU A 201 -10.15 6.07 -4.62
C LEU A 201 -10.09 5.25 -5.90
N SER A 202 -8.89 5.09 -6.45
CA SER A 202 -8.66 4.28 -7.64
C SER A 202 -7.35 3.53 -7.55
N VAL A 203 -7.35 2.31 -8.07
CA VAL A 203 -6.17 1.46 -8.22
C VAL A 203 -6.19 0.91 -9.63
N THR A 204 -5.12 1.12 -10.39
CA THR A 204 -4.90 0.49 -11.69
C THR A 204 -3.62 -0.32 -11.63
N SER A 205 -3.64 -1.52 -12.21
CA SER A 205 -2.46 -2.37 -12.39
C SER A 205 -2.35 -2.77 -13.85
N GLU A 206 -1.15 -2.74 -14.37
CA GLU A 206 -0.81 -3.15 -15.73
C GLU A 206 0.33 -4.16 -15.71
N VAL A 207 0.26 -5.17 -16.56
CA VAL A 207 1.43 -6.02 -16.87
C VAL A 207 1.56 -6.13 -18.38
N SER A 208 2.75 -5.87 -18.89
CA SER A 208 3.08 -5.96 -20.31
C SER A 208 4.33 -6.80 -20.54
N GLU A 209 4.45 -7.33 -21.76
CA GLU A 209 5.66 -8.03 -22.20
C GLU A 209 6.79 -7.03 -22.50
N ASN A 210 8.01 -7.40 -22.11
CA ASN A 210 9.24 -6.69 -22.41
C ASN A 210 10.29 -7.71 -22.89
N GLY A 211 10.15 -8.16 -24.14
CA GLY A 211 10.96 -9.24 -24.69
C GLY A 211 10.71 -10.56 -23.93
N LYS A 212 11.73 -11.06 -23.22
CA LYS A 212 11.64 -12.24 -22.35
C LYS A 212 11.29 -11.91 -20.89
N ASP A 213 11.20 -10.63 -20.58
CA ASP A 213 10.90 -10.09 -19.26
C ASP A 213 9.52 -9.42 -19.27
N TYR A 214 9.11 -8.88 -18.13
CA TYR A 214 7.80 -8.24 -17.97
C TYR A 214 7.95 -6.85 -17.35
N ASP A 215 7.11 -5.91 -17.76
CA ASP A 215 6.95 -4.65 -17.06
C ASP A 215 5.65 -4.69 -16.26
N VAL A 216 5.70 -4.16 -15.03
CA VAL A 216 4.56 -4.12 -14.11
C VAL A 216 4.35 -2.68 -13.68
N GLY A 217 3.19 -2.12 -13.96
CA GLY A 217 2.77 -0.79 -13.52
C GLY A 217 1.68 -0.86 -12.47
N SER A 218 1.66 0.10 -11.55
CA SER A 218 0.51 0.33 -10.69
C SER A 218 0.35 1.81 -10.40
N ASP A 219 -0.89 2.27 -10.46
CA ASP A 219 -1.30 3.63 -10.16
C ASP A 219 -2.35 3.61 -9.06
N PHE A 220 -2.09 4.33 -7.99
CA PHE A 220 -2.99 4.55 -6.87
C PHE A 220 -3.37 6.03 -6.82
N GLY A 221 -4.64 6.33 -6.60
CA GLY A 221 -5.11 7.70 -6.48
C GLY A 221 -6.24 7.83 -5.46
N ILE A 222 -6.27 8.96 -4.74
CA ILE A 222 -7.42 9.43 -3.97
C ILE A 222 -7.67 10.87 -4.39
N ARG A 223 -8.87 11.15 -4.89
CA ARG A 223 -9.24 12.50 -5.38
C ARG A 223 -9.31 13.52 -4.24
N LEU A 224 -9.88 13.13 -3.09
CA LEU A 224 -10.04 14.00 -1.94
C LEU A 224 -9.99 13.18 -0.65
N ILE A 225 -9.19 13.62 0.32
CA ILE A 225 -9.26 13.17 1.70
C ILE A 225 -9.70 14.37 2.53
N THR A 226 -10.80 14.24 3.26
CA THR A 226 -11.25 15.22 4.24
C THR A 226 -11.09 14.60 5.62
N VAL A 227 -10.36 15.28 6.51
CA VAL A 227 -10.25 14.91 7.92
C VAL A 227 -10.69 16.12 8.72
N MET A 228 -11.83 16.02 9.41
CA MET A 228 -12.50 17.19 9.99
C MET A 228 -12.73 18.27 8.91
N ASP A 229 -12.16 19.47 9.10
CA ASP A 229 -12.26 20.57 8.14
C ASP A 229 -11.05 20.66 7.18
N GLU A 230 -10.07 19.77 7.32
CA GLU A 230 -8.85 19.77 6.51
C GLU A 230 -8.99 18.88 5.28
N LYS A 231 -8.50 19.39 4.14
CA LYS A 231 -8.61 18.73 2.83
C LYS A 231 -7.24 18.49 2.21
N ILE A 232 -7.00 17.25 1.79
CA ILE A 232 -5.87 16.84 0.97
C ILE A 232 -6.43 16.43 -0.39
N ASP A 233 -6.01 17.14 -1.43
CA ASP A 233 -6.51 16.98 -2.80
C ASP A 233 -5.56 16.11 -3.62
N ASP A 234 -6.09 15.33 -4.56
CA ASP A 234 -5.33 14.59 -5.59
C ASP A 234 -4.04 13.92 -5.09
N MET A 235 -4.20 13.03 -4.11
CA MET A 235 -3.10 12.17 -3.68
C MET A 235 -2.89 11.08 -4.72
N ARG A 236 -1.69 10.96 -5.28
CA ARG A 236 -1.35 9.96 -6.30
C ARG A 236 -0.04 9.27 -5.96
N MET A 237 0.02 7.97 -6.23
CA MET A 237 1.22 7.15 -6.11
C MET A 237 1.27 6.18 -7.27
N SER A 238 2.26 6.34 -8.14
CA SER A 238 2.40 5.60 -9.39
C SER A 238 3.80 5.01 -9.44
N PHE A 239 3.89 3.71 -9.67
CA PHE A 239 5.15 2.98 -9.75
C PHE A 239 5.20 2.04 -10.94
N ARG A 240 6.41 1.83 -11.46
CA ARG A 240 6.70 0.90 -12.54
C ARG A 240 7.91 0.04 -12.20
N MET A 241 7.79 -1.26 -12.35
CA MET A 241 8.91 -2.19 -12.35
C MET A 241 9.18 -2.63 -13.78
N THR A 242 10.43 -2.51 -14.23
CA THR A 242 10.82 -2.84 -15.62
C THR A 242 11.72 -4.07 -15.65
N LYS A 243 11.61 -4.89 -16.70
CA LYS A 243 12.42 -6.11 -16.89
C LYS A 243 12.35 -7.08 -15.71
N LEU A 244 11.14 -7.36 -15.26
CA LEU A 244 10.84 -8.23 -14.14
C LEU A 244 10.74 -9.70 -14.57
N ASP A 245 11.28 -10.59 -13.74
CA ASP A 245 11.05 -12.03 -13.85
C ASP A 245 9.79 -12.41 -13.05
N MET A 246 8.68 -12.65 -13.73
CA MET A 246 7.40 -12.93 -13.09
C MET A 246 7.41 -14.21 -12.24
N MET A 247 8.22 -15.19 -12.59
CA MET A 247 8.38 -16.42 -11.81
C MET A 247 9.07 -16.14 -10.47
N SER A 248 10.14 -15.35 -10.47
CA SER A 248 10.85 -14.94 -9.25
C SER A 248 9.96 -14.07 -8.36
N LEU A 249 9.16 -13.17 -8.94
CA LEU A 249 8.16 -12.40 -8.19
C LEU A 249 7.12 -13.32 -7.54
N GLU A 250 6.60 -14.30 -8.28
CA GLU A 250 5.66 -15.30 -7.76
C GLU A 250 6.27 -16.12 -6.61
N GLN A 251 7.53 -16.54 -6.73
CA GLN A 251 8.22 -17.28 -5.67
C GLN A 251 8.40 -16.45 -4.39
N LEU A 252 8.79 -15.17 -4.54
CA LEU A 252 8.90 -14.26 -3.41
C LEU A 252 7.54 -14.01 -2.76
N SER A 253 6.50 -13.77 -3.57
CA SER A 253 5.13 -13.58 -3.08
C SER A 253 4.62 -14.80 -2.32
N LYS A 254 4.85 -16.03 -2.83
CA LYS A 254 4.55 -17.29 -2.11
C LYS A 254 5.27 -17.39 -0.78
N ALA A 255 6.54 -17.02 -0.73
CA ALA A 255 7.32 -17.06 0.51
C ALA A 255 6.72 -16.08 1.53
N MET A 256 6.46 -14.83 1.12
CA MET A 256 5.85 -13.82 1.99
C MET A 256 4.49 -14.25 2.52
N GLN A 257 3.61 -14.81 1.68
CA GLN A 257 2.29 -15.28 2.13
C GLN A 257 2.39 -16.44 3.13
N ARG A 258 3.34 -17.36 2.94
CA ARG A 258 3.51 -18.50 3.86
C ARG A 258 4.01 -18.09 5.23
N THR A 259 4.83 -17.03 5.29
CA THR A 259 5.49 -16.60 6.53
C THR A 259 4.78 -15.44 7.21
N THR A 260 3.95 -14.70 6.48
CA THR A 260 3.32 -13.46 6.96
C THR A 260 1.83 -13.65 7.08
N LYS A 261 1.31 -13.63 8.32
CA LYS A 261 -0.13 -13.59 8.55
C LYS A 261 -0.69 -12.22 8.11
N PRO A 262 -1.96 -12.13 7.68
CA PRO A 262 -2.60 -10.84 7.43
C PRO A 262 -2.45 -9.90 8.64
N GLY A 263 -1.96 -8.69 8.40
CA GLY A 263 -1.73 -7.67 9.44
C GLY A 263 -0.50 -7.89 10.34
N ALA A 264 0.31 -8.93 10.11
CA ALA A 264 1.60 -9.10 10.76
C ALA A 264 2.74 -8.52 9.92
N GLU A 265 3.80 -8.05 10.57
CA GLU A 265 5.02 -7.69 9.86
C GLU A 265 5.67 -8.96 9.26
N PRO A 266 6.17 -8.89 8.02
CA PRO A 266 6.89 -10.01 7.43
C PRO A 266 8.12 -10.35 8.25
N ASP A 267 8.29 -11.64 8.58
CA ASP A 267 9.54 -12.13 9.12
C ASP A 267 10.61 -12.12 8.01
N LEU A 268 11.41 -11.05 7.99
CA LEU A 268 12.47 -10.83 7.02
C LEU A 268 13.53 -11.94 7.06
N ALA A 269 13.74 -12.61 8.19
CA ALA A 269 14.66 -13.73 8.29
C ALA A 269 14.10 -14.96 7.58
N ALA A 270 12.79 -15.22 7.72
CA ALA A 270 12.11 -16.35 7.08
C ALA A 270 12.03 -16.23 5.55
N ILE A 271 11.90 -15.00 5.02
CA ILE A 271 11.88 -14.75 3.57
C ILE A 271 13.24 -14.39 2.98
N GLY A 272 14.28 -14.30 3.82
CA GLY A 272 15.62 -13.85 3.43
C GLY A 272 16.21 -14.58 2.20
N PRO A 273 16.14 -15.92 2.12
CA PRO A 273 16.65 -16.66 0.96
C PRO A 273 15.95 -16.30 -0.36
N GLN A 274 14.62 -16.18 -0.35
CA GLN A 274 13.82 -15.85 -1.53
C GLN A 274 13.99 -14.37 -1.91
N LEU A 275 14.08 -13.48 -0.91
CA LEU A 275 14.39 -12.07 -1.14
C LEU A 275 15.78 -11.92 -1.79
N LYS A 276 16.77 -12.67 -1.30
CA LYS A 276 18.13 -12.73 -1.89
C LYS A 276 18.10 -13.25 -3.32
N ALA A 277 17.39 -14.35 -3.60
CA ALA A 277 17.27 -14.91 -4.94
C ALA A 277 16.59 -13.92 -5.90
N PHE A 278 15.50 -13.29 -5.46
CA PHE A 278 14.79 -12.27 -6.22
C PHE A 278 15.68 -11.07 -6.54
N ALA A 279 16.39 -10.54 -5.54
CA ALA A 279 17.31 -9.42 -5.71
C ALA A 279 18.48 -9.76 -6.66
N LYS A 280 19.04 -10.98 -6.60
CA LYS A 280 20.03 -11.46 -7.58
C LYS A 280 19.47 -11.45 -9.00
N GLY A 281 18.25 -11.97 -9.18
CA GLY A 281 17.55 -11.98 -10.46
C GLY A 281 17.36 -10.56 -11.01
N MET A 282 16.93 -9.63 -10.14
CA MET A 282 16.78 -8.22 -10.49
C MET A 282 18.08 -7.58 -10.98
N ALA A 283 19.18 -7.75 -10.25
CA ALA A 283 20.47 -7.19 -10.66
C ALA A 283 20.99 -7.80 -11.97
N ALA A 284 20.82 -9.11 -12.18
CA ALA A 284 21.25 -9.76 -13.40
C ALA A 284 20.49 -9.26 -14.65
N ARG A 285 19.22 -8.91 -14.48
CA ARG A 285 18.35 -8.40 -15.56
C ARG A 285 18.40 -6.88 -15.72
N GLY A 286 18.98 -6.17 -14.74
CA GLY A 286 18.94 -4.71 -14.69
C GLY A 286 17.54 -4.18 -14.41
N THR A 287 16.74 -4.93 -13.63
CA THR A 287 15.42 -4.52 -13.19
C THR A 287 15.52 -3.22 -12.39
N ALA A 288 14.57 -2.32 -12.61
CA ALA A 288 14.47 -1.08 -11.85
C ALA A 288 13.04 -0.79 -11.47
N ILE A 289 12.89 -0.12 -10.33
CA ILE A 289 11.64 0.39 -9.79
C ILE A 289 11.65 1.90 -10.01
N GLU A 290 10.67 2.40 -10.74
CA GLU A 290 10.46 3.82 -10.99
C GLU A 290 9.25 4.28 -10.19
N ILE A 291 9.42 5.36 -9.44
CA ILE A 291 8.32 6.16 -8.91
C ILE A 291 8.03 7.20 -9.98
N THR A 292 7.04 6.93 -10.84
CA THR A 292 6.67 7.83 -11.93
C THR A 292 6.00 9.09 -11.38
N GLU A 293 5.27 8.95 -10.27
CA GLU A 293 4.66 10.05 -9.54
C GLU A 293 4.35 9.66 -8.10
N MET A 294 4.72 10.49 -7.14
CA MET A 294 4.14 10.50 -5.80
C MET A 294 3.81 11.95 -5.47
N SER A 295 2.53 12.26 -5.29
CA SER A 295 2.09 13.64 -5.09
C SER A 295 0.92 13.75 -4.14
N ALA A 296 0.79 14.92 -3.53
CA ALA A 296 -0.37 15.32 -2.77
C ALA A 296 -0.60 16.82 -2.93
N GLY A 297 -1.86 17.18 -3.14
CA GLY A 297 -2.37 18.54 -3.15
C GLY A 297 -2.87 18.96 -1.76
N TYR A 298 -2.69 20.22 -1.42
CA TYR A 298 -3.21 20.82 -0.19
C TYR A 298 -3.40 22.32 -0.41
N ARG A 299 -4.61 22.82 -0.14
CA ARG A 299 -5.01 24.23 -0.34
C ARG A 299 -4.62 24.78 -1.73
N GLY A 300 -4.82 23.98 -2.78
CA GLY A 300 -4.52 24.38 -4.16
C GLY A 300 -3.06 24.28 -4.58
N HIS A 301 -2.15 23.83 -3.72
CA HIS A 301 -0.74 23.62 -4.03
C HIS A 301 -0.36 22.14 -4.01
N ARG A 302 0.51 21.69 -4.92
CA ARG A 302 0.87 20.27 -5.07
C ARG A 302 2.35 20.03 -4.77
N ALA A 303 2.64 19.14 -3.83
CA ALA A 303 3.96 18.53 -3.70
C ALA A 303 4.10 17.35 -4.66
N LEU A 304 5.27 17.19 -5.27
CA LEU A 304 5.56 16.14 -6.23
C LEU A 304 6.92 15.50 -5.93
N MET A 305 6.98 14.18 -6.02
CA MET A 305 8.20 13.41 -6.01
C MET A 305 8.20 12.45 -7.20
N LYS A 306 9.34 12.34 -7.87
CA LYS A 306 9.62 11.34 -8.89
C LYS A 306 10.96 10.69 -8.60
N GLY A 307 11.16 9.46 -9.02
CA GLY A 307 12.46 8.86 -8.86
C GLY A 307 12.60 7.47 -9.43
N ARG A 308 13.80 6.94 -9.31
CA ARG A 308 14.17 5.62 -9.77
C ARG A 308 15.09 4.97 -8.76
N LEU A 309 14.87 3.68 -8.56
CA LEU A 309 15.65 2.80 -7.73
C LEU A 309 16.07 1.60 -8.56
N ALA A 310 17.36 1.33 -8.63
CA ALA A 310 17.93 0.19 -9.34
C ALA A 310 18.97 -0.51 -8.49
N LEU A 311 19.19 -1.78 -8.77
CA LEU A 311 20.30 -2.54 -8.22
C LEU A 311 21.42 -2.58 -9.26
N GLY A 312 22.61 -2.11 -8.87
CA GLY A 312 23.81 -2.27 -9.66
C GLY A 312 24.24 -3.73 -9.77
N LYS A 313 25.36 -3.99 -10.45
CA LYS A 313 25.91 -5.36 -10.54
C LYS A 313 26.24 -5.90 -9.15
N MET A 314 25.60 -7.01 -8.78
CA MET A 314 25.78 -7.69 -7.51
C MET A 314 26.57 -8.99 -7.67
N ALA A 315 27.40 -9.29 -6.69
CA ALA A 315 28.06 -10.57 -6.48
C ALA A 315 27.52 -11.24 -5.21
N ASP A 316 27.76 -12.54 -5.07
CA ASP A 316 27.23 -13.32 -3.95
C ASP A 316 27.61 -12.77 -2.57
N LYS A 317 28.83 -12.24 -2.45
CA LYS A 317 29.32 -11.59 -1.23
C LYS A 317 28.55 -10.34 -0.83
N ASP A 318 27.89 -9.67 -1.78
CA ASP A 318 27.16 -8.42 -1.50
C ASP A 318 25.89 -8.67 -0.67
N PHE A 319 25.42 -9.92 -0.63
CA PHE A 319 24.30 -10.35 0.20
C PHE A 319 24.70 -10.84 1.60
N ASN A 320 25.99 -10.84 1.93
CA ASN A 320 26.46 -11.30 3.24
C ASN A 320 26.26 -10.23 4.33
N SER A 321 25.89 -9.01 3.96
CA SER A 321 25.56 -7.94 4.92
C SER A 321 24.67 -6.88 4.29
N THR A 322 23.84 -6.24 5.11
CA THR A 322 23.03 -5.08 4.70
C THR A 322 23.91 -3.96 4.14
N ALA A 323 25.07 -3.71 4.74
CA ALA A 323 25.98 -2.66 4.28
C ALA A 323 26.51 -2.90 2.86
N ALA A 324 26.82 -4.16 2.51
CA ALA A 324 27.28 -4.49 1.16
C ALA A 324 26.15 -4.37 0.13
N LEU A 325 24.93 -4.77 0.48
CA LEU A 325 23.74 -4.59 -0.36
C LEU A 325 23.43 -3.10 -0.60
N MET A 326 23.45 -2.28 0.46
CA MET A 326 23.23 -0.84 0.36
C MET A 326 24.27 -0.19 -0.57
N LYS A 327 25.51 -0.68 -0.63
CA LYS A 327 26.49 -0.15 -1.60
C LYS A 327 26.14 -0.44 -3.06
N LYS A 328 25.20 -1.34 -3.33
CA LYS A 328 24.75 -1.71 -4.68
C LYS A 328 23.45 -1.04 -5.11
N LEU A 329 22.76 -0.42 -4.17
CA LEU A 329 21.56 0.35 -4.47
C LEU A 329 21.97 1.67 -5.14
N ASP A 330 21.32 1.98 -6.26
CA ASP A 330 21.41 3.26 -6.96
C ASP A 330 20.01 3.87 -7.01
N GLY A 331 19.81 4.95 -6.26
CA GLY A 331 18.55 5.67 -6.12
C GLY A 331 18.72 7.12 -6.53
N ARG A 332 17.76 7.66 -7.27
CA ARG A 332 17.71 9.08 -7.61
C ARG A 332 16.26 9.55 -7.56
N PHE A 333 16.01 10.59 -6.76
CA PHE A 333 14.69 11.15 -6.53
C PHE A 333 14.74 12.67 -6.68
N GLU A 334 13.77 13.22 -7.38
CA GLU A 334 13.52 14.65 -7.44
C GLU A 334 12.26 14.94 -6.62
N MET A 335 12.37 15.90 -5.71
CA MET A 335 11.25 16.42 -4.93
C MET A 335 11.02 17.89 -5.30
N ARG A 336 9.75 18.26 -5.49
CA ARG A 336 9.31 19.62 -5.79
C ARG A 336 8.20 20.01 -4.83
N VAL A 337 8.41 21.07 -4.05
CA VAL A 337 7.46 21.55 -3.04
C VAL A 337 7.26 23.06 -3.22
N PRO A 338 6.09 23.54 -3.65
CA PRO A 338 5.82 24.97 -3.74
C PRO A 338 5.97 25.66 -2.38
N VAL A 339 6.60 26.84 -2.33
CA VAL A 339 6.71 27.61 -1.07
C VAL A 339 5.34 27.94 -0.51
N ALA A 340 4.36 28.23 -1.37
CA ALA A 340 2.99 28.47 -0.95
C ALA A 340 2.35 27.28 -0.20
N LEU A 341 2.76 26.04 -0.53
CA LEU A 341 2.36 24.85 0.23
C LEU A 341 2.99 24.85 1.64
N VAL A 342 4.27 25.19 1.73
CA VAL A 342 4.97 25.30 3.04
C VAL A 342 4.29 26.34 3.91
N THR A 343 3.92 27.50 3.34
CA THR A 343 3.17 28.56 4.03
C THR A 343 1.78 28.08 4.47
N ALA A 344 1.06 27.34 3.62
CA ALA A 344 -0.24 26.80 3.96
C ALA A 344 -0.18 25.83 5.16
N ILE A 345 0.84 24.96 5.21
CA ILE A 345 1.10 24.06 6.35
C ILE A 345 1.50 24.86 7.59
N ALA A 346 2.39 25.84 7.44
CA ALA A 346 2.84 26.70 8.55
C ALA A 346 1.67 27.46 9.19
N ARG A 347 0.69 27.91 8.40
CA ARG A 347 -0.55 28.52 8.89
C ARG A 347 -1.34 27.59 9.79
N ASN A 348 -1.44 26.32 9.43
CA ASN A 348 -2.10 25.32 10.27
C ASN A 348 -1.35 25.03 11.56
N VAL A 349 -0.02 24.98 11.51
CA VAL A 349 0.80 24.83 12.72
C VAL A 349 0.62 26.03 13.65
N ALA A 350 0.63 27.25 13.11
CA ALA A 350 0.41 28.48 13.88
C ALA A 350 -0.99 28.50 14.51
N GLN A 351 -2.04 28.16 13.75
CA GLN A 351 -3.41 28.09 14.26
C GLN A 351 -3.53 27.03 15.37
N ALA A 352 -3.00 25.82 15.16
CA ALA A 352 -3.06 24.76 16.16
C ALA A 352 -2.31 25.12 17.45
N GLN A 353 -1.19 25.86 17.35
CA GLN A 353 -0.47 26.37 18.52
C GLN A 353 -1.28 27.44 19.28
N ALA A 354 -1.93 28.34 18.56
CA ALA A 354 -2.77 29.38 19.17
C ALA A 354 -3.99 28.78 19.87
N THR A 355 -4.70 27.85 19.21
CA THR A 355 -5.85 27.15 19.80
C THR A 355 -5.44 26.39 21.08
N LYS A 356 -4.26 25.75 21.10
CA LYS A 356 -3.72 25.10 22.32
C LYS A 356 -3.46 26.08 23.47
N LYS A 357 -3.22 27.35 23.18
CA LYS A 357 -3.05 28.42 24.17
C LYS A 357 -4.37 29.13 24.53
N GLY A 358 -5.49 28.72 23.93
CA GLY A 358 -6.78 29.40 24.11
C GLY A 358 -6.86 30.76 23.40
N GLU A 359 -5.96 31.01 22.45
CA GLU A 359 -5.89 32.26 21.69
C GLU A 359 -6.66 32.13 20.36
N THR A 360 -7.36 33.19 19.98
CA THR A 360 -8.01 33.33 18.67
C THR A 360 -7.33 34.45 17.89
N PRO A 361 -6.16 34.20 17.29
CA PRO A 361 -5.38 35.22 16.61
C PRO A 361 -6.13 35.78 15.40
N SER A 362 -5.93 37.07 15.10
CA SER A 362 -6.45 37.66 13.87
C SER A 362 -5.85 36.98 12.64
N THR A 363 -6.57 37.01 11.52
CA THR A 363 -6.10 36.46 10.25
C THR A 363 -4.74 37.03 9.83
N GLU A 364 -4.54 38.33 10.01
CA GLU A 364 -3.28 39.01 9.69
C GLU A 364 -2.10 38.53 10.56
N LEU A 365 -2.34 38.29 11.86
CA LEU A 365 -1.32 37.75 12.76
C LEU A 365 -0.99 36.29 12.41
N LEU A 366 -1.99 35.48 12.08
CA LEU A 366 -1.79 34.12 11.59
C LEU A 366 -0.96 34.09 10.31
N ASP A 367 -1.28 34.96 9.35
CA ASP A 367 -0.61 35.00 8.05
C ASP A 367 0.83 35.48 8.15
N SER A 368 1.09 36.52 8.95
CA SER A 368 2.45 36.97 9.23
C SER A 368 3.28 35.93 9.98
N THR A 369 2.68 35.21 10.94
CA THR A 369 3.34 34.11 11.65
C THR A 369 3.63 32.94 10.72
N ALA A 370 2.66 32.54 9.90
CA ALA A 370 2.80 31.46 8.93
C ALA A 370 3.90 31.78 7.91
N LYS A 371 3.90 33.01 7.38
CA LYS A 371 4.93 33.48 6.47
C LYS A 371 6.31 33.46 7.11
N SER A 372 6.44 33.95 8.35
CA SER A 372 7.73 33.95 9.06
C SER A 372 8.26 32.52 9.31
N LEU A 373 7.38 31.59 9.68
CA LEU A 373 7.73 30.17 9.85
C LEU A 373 8.14 29.52 8.52
N ALA A 374 7.41 29.83 7.43
CA ALA A 374 7.72 29.31 6.11
C ALA A 374 9.03 29.88 5.56
N ASP A 375 9.24 31.19 5.68
CA ASP A 375 10.47 31.88 5.27
C ASP A 375 11.66 31.30 6.05
N MET A 376 11.55 31.10 7.37
CA MET A 376 12.59 30.43 8.17
C MET A 376 12.89 29.00 7.69
N ALA A 377 11.86 28.22 7.34
CA ALA A 377 12.05 26.86 6.85
C ALA A 377 12.70 26.83 5.45
N VAL A 378 12.28 27.73 4.57
CA VAL A 378 12.83 27.92 3.21
C VAL A 378 14.28 28.38 3.28
N ASP A 379 14.57 29.40 4.08
CA ASP A 379 15.92 29.95 4.27
C ASP A 379 16.84 28.88 4.85
N LYS A 380 16.38 28.13 5.86
CA LYS A 380 17.17 27.03 6.41
C LYS A 380 17.44 25.94 5.37
N ALA A 381 16.42 25.51 4.63
CA ALA A 381 16.57 24.45 3.64
C ALA A 381 17.51 24.86 2.49
N THR A 382 17.47 26.13 2.07
CA THR A 382 18.32 26.66 1.00
C THR A 382 19.74 26.98 1.48
N ALA A 383 19.90 27.64 2.63
CA ALA A 383 21.20 27.95 3.23
C ALA A 383 21.98 26.68 3.60
N ASP A 384 21.30 25.65 4.13
CA ASP A 384 21.93 24.37 4.44
C ASP A 384 22.18 23.51 3.16
N GLY A 385 21.75 23.97 1.98
CA GLY A 385 21.95 23.32 0.69
C GLY A 385 21.03 22.11 0.42
N TYR A 386 20.00 21.90 1.23
CA TYR A 386 19.06 20.78 1.09
C TYR A 386 17.98 21.01 0.03
N ALA A 387 17.73 22.26 -0.35
CA ALA A 387 16.84 22.62 -1.44
C ALA A 387 17.42 23.77 -2.27
N ARG A 388 17.00 23.87 -3.52
CA ARG A 388 17.21 25.04 -4.38
C ARG A 388 15.85 25.68 -4.60
N LEU A 389 15.78 27.00 -4.57
CA LEU A 389 14.56 27.72 -4.89
C LEU A 389 14.53 28.02 -6.39
N GLU A 390 13.58 27.45 -7.10
CA GLU A 390 13.35 27.65 -8.54
C GLU A 390 11.90 28.12 -8.72
N ASP A 391 11.69 29.37 -9.16
CA ASP A 391 10.36 29.93 -9.46
C ASP A 391 9.30 29.72 -8.36
N GLY A 392 9.69 29.95 -7.09
CA GLY A 392 8.80 29.78 -5.94
C GLY A 392 8.58 28.32 -5.53
N VAL A 393 9.39 27.39 -6.03
CA VAL A 393 9.35 25.96 -5.72
C VAL A 393 10.68 25.52 -5.12
N LEU A 394 10.62 24.85 -3.97
CA LEU A 394 11.76 24.14 -3.41
C LEU A 394 11.99 22.86 -4.19
N VAL A 395 13.17 22.73 -4.79
CA VAL A 395 13.59 21.57 -5.57
C VAL A 395 14.77 20.88 -4.87
N SER A 396 14.63 19.59 -4.61
CA SER A 396 15.67 18.76 -4.01
C SER A 396 15.95 17.53 -4.87
N MET A 397 17.22 17.30 -5.17
CA MET A 397 17.70 16.06 -5.80
C MET A 397 18.33 15.18 -4.74
N VAL A 398 17.68 14.06 -4.42
CA VAL A 398 18.16 13.07 -3.46
C VAL A 398 18.76 11.90 -4.23
N GLU A 399 20.03 11.63 -4.02
CA GLU A 399 20.74 10.54 -4.66
C GLU A 399 21.31 9.59 -3.61
N PHE A 400 21.10 8.30 -3.81
CA PHE A 400 21.70 7.25 -2.99
C PHE A 400 22.56 6.38 -3.90
N LYS A 401 23.88 6.45 -3.75
CA LYS A 401 24.80 5.75 -4.63
C LYS A 401 26.04 5.28 -3.89
N ALA A 402 26.43 4.03 -4.11
CA ALA A 402 27.59 3.42 -3.48
C ALA A 402 27.57 3.51 -1.93
N GLY A 403 26.37 3.43 -1.34
CA GLY A 403 26.18 3.52 0.12
C GLY A 403 26.26 4.94 0.68
N LYS A 404 26.29 5.97 -0.16
CA LYS A 404 26.27 7.38 0.23
C LYS A 404 24.94 8.00 -0.14
N LEU A 405 24.34 8.71 0.80
CA LEU A 405 23.19 9.56 0.56
C LEU A 405 23.67 11.00 0.32
N THR A 406 23.22 11.62 -0.76
CA THR A 406 23.48 13.03 -1.05
C THR A 406 22.17 13.75 -1.35
N VAL A 407 22.06 15.00 -0.90
CA VAL A 407 20.97 15.91 -1.24
C VAL A 407 21.59 17.11 -1.93
N ASN A 408 21.22 17.37 -3.19
CA ASN A 408 21.83 18.38 -4.05
C ASN A 408 23.37 18.29 -4.08
N GLY A 409 23.91 17.06 -4.12
CA GLY A 409 25.34 16.79 -4.08
C GLY A 409 25.99 16.87 -2.69
N LYS A 410 25.30 17.36 -1.66
CA LYS A 410 25.80 17.41 -0.28
C LYS A 410 25.59 16.07 0.43
N ALA A 411 26.66 15.48 0.95
CA ALA A 411 26.58 14.21 1.67
C ALA A 411 25.81 14.32 2.99
N ILE A 412 24.93 13.35 3.24
CA ILE A 412 24.17 13.19 4.47
C ILE A 412 24.68 11.94 5.19
N ALA A 413 24.99 12.07 6.47
CA ALA A 413 25.38 10.93 7.29
C ALA A 413 24.17 10.00 7.48
N LEU A 414 24.37 8.70 7.31
CA LEU A 414 23.32 7.71 7.54
C LEU A 414 23.31 7.33 9.03
N PRO A 415 22.14 7.02 9.64
CA PRO A 415 22.04 6.65 11.06
C PRO A 415 22.91 5.44 11.46
N THR A 416 23.32 4.62 10.51
CA THR A 416 24.18 3.44 10.72
C THR A 416 25.66 3.78 10.89
N ASP A 417 26.07 5.03 10.70
CA ASP A 417 27.45 5.51 10.93
C ASP A 417 27.77 5.80 12.41
N SER A 418 27.02 5.21 13.35
CA SER A 418 27.35 5.30 14.78
C SER A 418 28.67 4.56 15.07
N LYS A 419 29.77 5.28 14.89
CA LYS A 419 31.05 4.97 15.51
C LYS A 419 30.80 4.77 17.00
N LYS A 420 30.88 3.52 17.45
CA LYS A 420 31.04 3.17 18.85
C LYS A 420 32.17 4.04 19.42
N PRO A 421 31.95 4.83 20.48
CA PRO A 421 33.03 5.59 21.09
C PRO A 421 34.10 4.61 21.55
N ALA A 422 35.35 4.83 21.13
CA ALA A 422 36.49 4.06 21.60
C ALA A 422 36.70 4.38 23.09
N ALA A 423 36.12 3.58 23.98
CA ALA A 423 36.44 3.60 25.39
C ALA A 423 37.78 2.89 25.59
N GLY A 424 38.86 3.66 25.70
CA GLY A 424 40.19 3.05 25.89
C GLY A 424 41.38 3.99 26.04
N ALA A 425 41.21 5.25 26.47
CA ALA A 425 42.35 6.07 26.92
C ALA A 425 42.44 6.00 28.45
N LYS A 426 43.29 5.09 28.96
CA LYS A 426 43.66 5.02 30.39
C LYS A 426 44.26 6.36 30.83
N LYS A 427 43.67 6.98 31.86
CA LYS A 427 44.27 8.09 32.62
C LYS A 427 45.53 7.59 33.35
N PRO A 428 46.65 8.33 33.35
CA PRO A 428 47.82 7.97 34.15
C PRO A 428 47.56 8.24 35.64
N ALA A 429 47.99 7.30 36.48
CA ALA A 429 47.86 7.34 37.94
C ALA A 429 48.71 8.47 38.55
N LYS A 430 48.08 9.32 39.36
CA LYS A 430 48.79 10.26 40.24
C LYS A 430 49.38 9.48 41.43
N ARG A 431 50.70 9.41 41.48
CA ARG A 431 51.47 9.00 42.66
C ARG A 431 51.46 10.18 43.64
N ARG A 432 50.90 10.01 44.85
CA ARG A 432 51.08 10.98 45.95
C ARG A 432 51.84 10.28 47.08
N VAL A 433 53.07 10.76 47.26
CA VAL A 433 53.84 10.81 48.51
C VAL A 433 52.93 11.47 49.56
N LYS A 434 52.78 11.02 50.80
CA LYS A 434 53.66 10.39 51.79
C LYS A 434 52.80 9.57 52.75
#